data_AF-A0A5M3MLK4-F1
#
_entry.id   AF-A0A5M3MLK4-F1
#
_cell.length_a   1.000
_cell.length_b   1.000
_cell.length_c   1.000
_cell.angle_alpha   90.00
_cell.angle_beta   90.00
_cell.angle_gamma   90.00
#
_symmetry.space_group_name_H-M   'P 1'
#
loop_
_entity.id
_entity.type
_entity.pdbx_description
1 polymer ?
#
loop_
_entity_poly.entity_id
_entity_poly.type
_entity_poly.pdbx_seq_one_letter_code
_entity_poly.pdbx_strand_id
1 'polypeptide(L)'
;MFLDGKASAFGTTLPHSLKKKMCHMSKGKLLWHDKVFDFIKSSALAVLNLLKTTGMSDELKKCIKKLCNQVSVTRSTDFNPIKDIIGQYATINPQRPLDPYVGKGVPCNKWGFNHVQPGKLLCPIEHLLKYLKDSDRTCAKLKAGDLSLRSLPSFVFESNGEPCMHLDGGYDKDYVAKGMFEGFLLIRVGKHIMVAPKAALKDDPLPLSCRSKGLIMDTPCIIAEHLPYLTLAGRSAMSTQQWGAIADGGYVWEKEYNRMLTLVLDPLHEEEIANALHYLNLKIFGHEKGMVNDSSDDNNDSDEKNNKDSFYIWLWEQAKAKQAACEWAQTKLWAHTADITLQADADHAAVGDLLNAAINEVTGNEETATHEVS
;
A
#
# COMPACT_ATOMS: atom_id res chain seq x y z
N MET A 1 -23.21 -15.71 -3.30
CA MET A 1 -22.11 -16.54 -3.84
C MET A 1 -21.07 -16.75 -2.75
N PHE A 2 -21.17 -17.87 -2.04
CA PHE A 2 -20.17 -18.27 -1.04
C PHE A 2 -18.97 -18.85 -1.78
N LEU A 3 -17.76 -18.42 -1.39
CA LEU A 3 -16.50 -18.96 -1.90
C LEU A 3 -16.50 -20.49 -1.74
N ASP A 4 -16.16 -21.17 -2.84
CA ASP A 4 -16.06 -22.64 -2.96
C ASP A 4 -15.42 -23.29 -1.74
N GLY A 5 -16.19 -24.13 -1.04
CA GLY A 5 -15.81 -25.41 -0.41
C GLY A 5 -14.63 -25.49 0.57
N LYS A 6 -13.79 -24.46 0.72
CA LYS A 6 -12.69 -24.43 1.67
C LYS A 6 -13.29 -24.14 3.04
N ALA A 7 -13.20 -25.11 3.94
CA ALA A 7 -13.47 -24.91 5.35
C ALA A 7 -12.73 -23.65 5.81
N SER A 8 -13.49 -22.61 6.17
CA SER A 8 -12.97 -21.38 6.73
C SER A 8 -11.97 -21.72 7.84
N ALA A 9 -10.87 -20.96 7.93
CA ALA A 9 -9.84 -21.11 8.97
C ALA A 9 -10.40 -21.11 10.42
N PHE A 10 -11.66 -20.73 10.59
CA PHE A 10 -12.36 -20.60 11.86
C PHE A 10 -13.30 -21.76 12.23
N GLY A 11 -13.32 -22.87 11.47
CA GLY A 11 -14.17 -24.03 11.77
C GLY A 11 -15.67 -23.81 11.49
N THR A 12 -16.51 -24.81 11.81
CA THR A 12 -17.93 -24.87 11.40
C THR A 12 -18.86 -23.94 12.20
N THR A 13 -18.44 -23.42 13.35
CA THR A 13 -19.31 -22.62 14.24
C THR A 13 -18.69 -21.28 14.65
N LEU A 14 -18.46 -20.40 13.67
CA LEU A 14 -18.27 -18.98 13.96
C LEU A 14 -19.51 -18.40 14.69
N PRO A 15 -19.34 -17.59 15.75
CA PRO A 15 -20.42 -16.83 16.37
C PRO A 15 -21.22 -16.04 15.33
N HIS A 16 -22.54 -15.94 15.49
CA HIS A 16 -23.42 -15.25 14.53
C HIS A 16 -22.97 -13.81 14.26
N SER A 17 -22.49 -13.10 15.29
CA SER A 17 -21.97 -11.73 15.16
C SER A 17 -20.75 -11.65 14.24
N LEU A 18 -19.85 -12.63 14.26
CA LEU A 18 -18.69 -12.71 13.37
C LEU A 18 -19.10 -13.11 11.96
N LYS A 19 -20.00 -14.09 11.79
CA LYS A 19 -20.57 -14.43 10.48
C LYS A 19 -21.18 -13.20 9.81
N LYS A 20 -21.99 -12.44 10.54
CA LYS A 20 -22.58 -11.19 10.05
C LYS A 20 -21.49 -10.19 9.64
N LYS A 21 -20.44 -9.99 10.45
CA LYS A 21 -19.33 -9.09 10.07
C LYS A 21 -18.62 -9.55 8.80
N MET A 22 -18.29 -10.84 8.68
CA MET A 22 -17.61 -11.39 7.50
C MET A 22 -18.44 -11.22 6.22
N CYS A 23 -19.76 -11.41 6.29
CA CYS A 23 -20.66 -11.18 5.13
C CYS A 23 -20.64 -9.74 4.60
N HIS A 24 -20.22 -8.76 5.41
CA HIS A 24 -20.12 -7.35 4.99
C HIS A 24 -18.68 -6.92 4.70
N MET A 25 -17.70 -7.83 4.75
CA MET A 25 -16.31 -7.50 4.40
C MET A 25 -16.12 -7.55 2.88
N SER A 26 -15.33 -6.61 2.35
CA SER A 26 -14.87 -6.67 0.97
C SER A 26 -13.96 -7.88 0.74
N LYS A 27 -13.85 -8.34 -0.51
CA LYS A 27 -12.96 -9.45 -0.91
C LYS A 27 -11.51 -9.22 -0.48
N GLY A 28 -10.98 -8.01 -0.69
CA GLY A 28 -9.62 -7.65 -0.27
C GLY A 28 -9.41 -7.72 1.24
N LYS A 29 -10.43 -7.33 2.03
CA LYS A 29 -10.36 -7.41 3.50
C LYS A 29 -10.35 -8.86 3.99
N LEU A 30 -11.14 -9.74 3.37
CA LEU A 30 -11.12 -11.17 3.68
C LEU A 30 -9.75 -11.78 3.36
N LEU A 31 -9.20 -11.50 2.17
CA LEU A 31 -7.86 -11.94 1.78
C LEU A 31 -6.79 -11.47 2.75
N TRP A 32 -6.86 -10.21 3.21
CA TRP A 32 -5.95 -9.69 4.22
C TRP A 32 -6.05 -10.46 5.55
N HIS A 33 -7.27 -10.76 6.02
CA HIS A 33 -7.46 -11.56 7.23
C HIS A 33 -6.87 -12.97 7.10
N ASP A 34 -7.03 -13.61 5.94
CA ASP A 34 -6.44 -14.92 5.66
C ASP A 34 -4.90 -14.85 5.68
N LYS A 35 -4.31 -13.84 5.02
CA LYS A 35 -2.85 -13.60 5.05
C LYS A 35 -2.34 -13.40 6.48
N VAL A 36 -3.03 -12.60 7.30
CA VAL A 36 -2.65 -12.38 8.71
C VAL A 36 -2.76 -13.67 9.52
N PHE A 37 -3.80 -14.47 9.29
CA PHE A 37 -3.96 -15.74 9.97
C PHE A 37 -2.85 -16.74 9.60
N ASP A 38 -2.52 -16.83 8.31
CA ASP A 38 -1.43 -17.67 7.82
C ASP A 38 -0.08 -17.22 8.39
N PHE A 39 0.15 -15.91 8.50
CA PHE A 39 1.33 -15.35 9.17
C PHE A 39 1.37 -15.73 10.66
N ILE A 40 0.27 -15.59 11.39
CA ILE A 40 0.19 -16.01 12.81
C ILE A 40 0.49 -17.50 12.93
N LYS A 41 -0.03 -18.30 12.00
CA LYS A 41 0.16 -19.76 11.98
C LYS A 41 1.62 -20.15 11.72
N SER A 42 2.32 -19.46 10.82
CA SER A 42 3.72 -19.75 10.49
C SER A 42 4.71 -19.15 11.49
N SER A 43 4.41 -17.97 12.04
CA SER A 43 5.40 -17.12 12.71
C SER A 43 5.12 -16.88 14.20
N ALA A 44 3.89 -17.14 14.66
CA ALA A 44 3.46 -16.82 16.02
C ALA A 44 2.68 -17.98 16.66
N LEU A 45 3.29 -19.17 16.72
CA LEU A 45 2.64 -20.39 17.23
C LEU A 45 2.08 -20.23 18.66
N ALA A 46 2.74 -19.46 19.51
CA ALA A 46 2.23 -19.14 20.84
C ALA A 46 0.89 -18.38 20.81
N VAL A 47 0.74 -17.43 19.88
CA VAL A 47 -0.52 -16.70 19.67
C VAL A 47 -1.59 -17.64 19.10
N LEU A 48 -1.21 -18.51 18.16
CA LEU A 48 -2.11 -19.51 17.60
C LEU A 48 -2.64 -20.48 18.68
N ASN A 49 -1.77 -20.90 19.60
CA ASN A 49 -2.17 -21.77 20.72
C ASN A 49 -3.18 -21.04 21.63
N LEU A 50 -2.93 -19.77 21.97
CA LEU A 50 -3.89 -18.96 22.73
C LEU A 50 -5.23 -18.79 22.01
N LEU A 51 -5.24 -18.70 20.68
CA LEU A 51 -6.46 -18.62 19.88
C LEU A 51 -7.26 -19.94 19.89
N LYS A 52 -6.58 -21.09 19.99
CA LYS A 52 -7.21 -22.42 19.95
C LYS A 52 -7.65 -22.93 21.32
N THR A 53 -7.04 -22.49 22.40
CA THR A 53 -7.36 -22.96 23.76
C THR A 53 -8.57 -22.25 24.33
N THR A 54 -9.60 -23.01 24.70
CA THR A 54 -10.79 -22.49 25.39
C THR A 54 -10.42 -21.93 26.77
N GLY A 55 -11.05 -20.82 27.16
CA GLY A 55 -10.81 -20.16 28.45
C GLY A 55 -9.58 -19.24 28.50
N MET A 56 -8.73 -19.18 27.47
CA MET A 56 -7.52 -18.32 27.44
C MET A 56 -7.76 -16.90 26.87
N SER A 57 -9.00 -16.41 26.93
CA SER A 57 -9.36 -15.13 26.30
C SER A 57 -8.60 -13.94 26.90
N ASP A 58 -8.36 -13.97 28.22
CA ASP A 58 -7.69 -12.87 28.91
C ASP A 58 -6.17 -12.89 28.67
N GLU A 59 -5.55 -14.05 28.60
CA GLU A 59 -4.17 -14.24 28.15
C GLU A 59 -3.99 -13.74 26.71
N LEU A 60 -4.91 -14.09 25.81
CA LEU A 60 -4.91 -13.60 24.43
C LEU A 60 -5.01 -12.07 24.36
N LYS A 61 -5.94 -11.46 25.11
CA LYS A 61 -6.06 -9.99 25.20
C LYS A 61 -4.78 -9.35 25.72
N LYS A 62 -4.16 -9.92 26.77
CA LYS A 62 -2.87 -9.45 27.31
C LYS A 62 -1.77 -9.56 26.26
N CYS A 63 -1.72 -10.65 25.50
CA CYS A 63 -0.76 -10.84 24.41
C CYS A 63 -0.95 -9.80 23.30
N ILE A 64 -2.18 -9.60 22.81
CA ILE A 64 -2.51 -8.58 21.81
C ILE A 64 -2.10 -7.19 22.30
N LYS A 65 -2.40 -6.84 23.55
CA LYS A 65 -1.99 -5.55 24.14
C LYS A 65 -0.48 -5.37 24.12
N LYS A 66 0.29 -6.41 24.45
CA LYS A 66 1.77 -6.37 24.38
C LYS A 66 2.25 -6.15 22.93
N LEU A 67 1.66 -6.84 21.96
CA LEU A 67 1.98 -6.66 20.53
C LEU A 67 1.67 -5.23 20.07
N CYS A 68 0.49 -4.69 20.39
CA CYS A 68 0.11 -3.33 20.04
C CYS A 68 1.06 -2.28 20.66
N ASN A 69 1.49 -2.50 21.91
CA ASN A 69 2.49 -1.65 22.56
C ASN A 69 3.83 -1.72 21.81
N GLN A 70 4.30 -2.92 21.46
CA GLN A 70 5.56 -3.08 20.74
C GLN A 70 5.51 -2.45 19.35
N VAL A 71 4.42 -2.64 18.60
CA VAL A 71 4.19 -1.98 17.30
C VAL A 71 4.23 -0.46 17.46
N SER A 72 3.64 0.08 18.53
CA SER A 72 3.67 1.52 18.80
C SER A 72 5.09 2.02 19.08
N VAL A 73 5.87 1.28 19.87
CA VAL A 73 7.28 1.58 20.16
C VAL A 73 8.14 1.51 18.90
N THR A 74 7.99 0.45 18.09
CA THR A 74 8.72 0.30 16.83
C THR A 74 8.42 1.45 15.89
N ARG A 75 7.14 1.80 15.68
CA ARG A 75 6.75 2.94 14.84
C ARG A 75 7.34 4.26 15.34
N SER A 76 7.33 4.51 16.67
CA SER A 76 7.98 5.70 17.23
C SER A 76 9.49 5.70 17.00
N THR A 77 10.13 4.53 17.07
CA THR A 77 11.56 4.33 16.80
C THR A 77 11.91 4.52 15.32
N ASP A 78 10.95 4.29 14.42
CA ASP A 78 11.11 4.57 12.99
C ASP A 78 10.91 6.06 12.69
N PHE A 79 9.87 6.69 13.24
CA PHE A 79 9.43 8.02 12.79
C PHE A 79 10.18 9.16 13.47
N ASN A 80 10.47 9.04 14.75
CA ASN A 80 11.08 10.14 15.52
C ASN A 80 12.49 10.49 15.00
N PRO A 81 13.38 9.53 14.69
CA PRO A 81 14.71 9.89 14.17
C PRO A 81 14.65 10.54 12.78
N ILE A 82 13.62 10.26 11.97
CA ILE A 82 13.43 10.91 10.67
C ILE A 82 13.04 12.39 10.86
N LYS A 83 12.19 12.71 11.84
CA LYS A 83 11.84 14.10 12.18
C LYS A 83 13.07 14.94 12.51
N ASP A 84 14.01 14.36 13.26
CA ASP A 84 15.22 15.06 13.67
C ASP A 84 16.12 15.48 12.50
N ILE A 85 16.06 14.77 11.38
CA ILE A 85 16.94 14.94 10.21
C ILE A 85 16.19 15.31 8.92
N ILE A 86 14.89 15.58 9.00
CA ILE A 86 14.04 15.77 7.81
C ILE A 86 14.53 16.89 6.89
N GLY A 87 15.17 17.94 7.44
CA GLY A 87 15.78 19.00 6.63
C GLY A 87 16.92 18.54 5.72
N GLN A 88 17.57 17.40 6.00
CA GLN A 88 18.52 16.78 5.07
C GLN A 88 17.83 15.86 4.07
N TYR A 89 16.70 15.26 4.45
CA TYR A 89 16.00 14.32 3.58
C TYR A 89 15.10 15.02 2.56
N ALA A 90 14.55 16.18 2.91
CA ALA A 90 13.61 16.96 2.10
C ALA A 90 14.28 17.89 1.06
N THR A 91 15.62 17.98 1.04
CA THR A 91 16.38 18.74 0.04
C THR A 91 16.70 17.86 -1.17
N ILE A 92 16.79 18.40 -2.38
CA ILE A 92 17.25 17.60 -3.54
C ILE A 92 18.68 17.12 -3.29
N ASN A 93 19.55 18.02 -2.83
CA ASN A 93 20.95 17.71 -2.56
C ASN A 93 21.12 17.32 -1.07
N PRO A 94 21.37 16.05 -0.75
CA PRO A 94 21.48 15.60 0.63
C PRO A 94 22.66 16.22 1.39
N GLN A 95 23.66 16.77 0.68
CA GLN A 95 24.81 17.45 1.26
C GLN A 95 24.50 18.88 1.71
N ARG A 96 23.37 19.45 1.26
CA ARG A 96 22.94 20.80 1.61
C ARG A 96 21.56 20.75 2.25
N PRO A 97 21.47 20.78 3.59
CA PRO A 97 20.18 20.75 4.26
C PRO A 97 19.32 21.95 3.84
N LEU A 98 18.02 21.86 4.11
CA LEU A 98 17.09 22.97 3.92
C LEU A 98 17.60 24.25 4.60
N ASP A 99 17.34 25.38 3.95
CA ASP A 99 17.57 26.72 4.48
C ASP A 99 16.23 27.51 4.40
N PRO A 100 15.65 27.92 5.54
CA PRO A 100 16.11 27.67 6.91
C PRO A 100 16.07 26.17 7.30
N TYR A 101 16.94 25.75 8.22
CA TYR A 101 16.96 24.35 8.65
C TYR A 101 15.64 23.93 9.30
N VAL A 102 15.22 22.68 9.02
CA VAL A 102 14.07 22.00 9.62
C VAL A 102 14.54 20.68 10.22
N GLY A 103 14.17 20.41 11.46
CA GLY A 103 14.56 19.19 12.16
C GLY A 103 14.83 19.47 13.64
N LYS A 104 15.73 18.68 14.22
CA LYS A 104 15.99 18.70 15.68
C LYS A 104 16.26 20.11 16.20
N GLY A 105 15.53 20.50 17.25
CA GLY A 105 15.67 21.80 17.91
C GLY A 105 14.98 22.98 17.22
N VAL A 106 14.42 22.78 16.02
CA VAL A 106 13.66 23.82 15.32
C VAL A 106 12.20 23.80 15.80
N PRO A 107 11.63 24.93 16.24
CA PRO A 107 10.24 25.01 16.66
C PRO A 107 9.26 24.50 15.60
N CYS A 108 8.27 23.72 16.03
CA CYS A 108 7.27 23.07 15.17
C CYS A 108 6.53 24.03 14.22
N ASN A 109 6.36 25.29 14.61
CA ASN A 109 5.69 26.31 13.80
C ASN A 109 6.50 26.77 12.58
N LYS A 110 7.77 26.33 12.42
CA LYS A 110 8.61 26.61 11.25
C LYS A 110 8.65 25.47 10.22
N TRP A 111 7.84 24.42 10.40
CA TRP A 111 7.86 23.21 9.58
C TRP A 111 6.63 23.16 8.66
N GLY A 112 6.49 22.09 7.86
CA GLY A 112 5.33 21.86 7.01
C GLY A 112 5.08 23.01 6.03
N PHE A 113 3.82 23.44 5.91
CA PHE A 113 3.42 24.55 5.03
C PHE A 113 3.91 25.94 5.47
N ASN A 114 4.53 26.07 6.64
CA ASN A 114 5.20 27.32 7.02
C ASN A 114 6.63 27.41 6.47
N HIS A 115 7.12 26.35 5.83
CA HIS A 115 8.40 26.32 5.14
C HIS A 115 8.18 26.01 3.65
N VAL A 116 8.82 26.77 2.77
CA VAL A 116 8.62 26.68 1.32
C VAL A 116 8.83 25.26 0.80
N GLN A 117 9.97 24.63 1.13
CA GLN A 117 10.33 23.29 0.64
C GLN A 117 9.45 22.15 1.19
N PRO A 118 9.30 21.89 2.50
CA PRO A 118 8.35 20.90 3.02
C PRO A 118 6.91 21.21 2.61
N GLY A 119 6.50 22.48 2.56
CA GLY A 119 5.17 22.85 2.08
C GLY A 119 4.93 22.45 0.63
N LYS A 120 5.93 22.64 -0.24
CA LYS A 120 5.90 22.15 -1.63
C LYS A 120 5.76 20.63 -1.68
N LEU A 121 6.57 19.90 -0.90
CA LEU A 121 6.57 18.44 -0.83
C LEU A 121 5.27 17.84 -0.28
N LEU A 122 4.68 18.51 0.72
CA LEU A 122 3.43 18.09 1.35
C LEU A 122 2.18 18.48 0.57
N CYS A 123 2.32 19.44 -0.36
CA CYS A 123 1.21 19.88 -1.21
C CYS A 123 0.65 18.67 -1.97
N PRO A 124 -0.68 18.45 -1.95
CA PRO A 124 -1.30 17.44 -2.80
C PRO A 124 -0.93 17.68 -4.27
N ILE A 125 -0.56 16.62 -4.98
CA ILE A 125 0.02 16.73 -6.32
C ILE A 125 -0.85 17.53 -7.30
N GLU A 126 -2.17 17.38 -7.22
CA GLU A 126 -3.18 18.11 -8.03
C GLU A 126 -3.21 19.63 -7.79
N HIS A 127 -2.65 20.10 -6.68
CA HIS A 127 -2.58 21.52 -6.32
C HIS A 127 -1.18 22.10 -6.44
N LEU A 128 -0.19 21.28 -6.81
CA LEU A 128 1.20 21.69 -6.80
C LEU A 128 1.48 22.84 -7.77
N LEU A 129 0.92 22.82 -8.98
CA LEU A 129 1.09 23.92 -9.94
C LEU A 129 0.52 25.25 -9.41
N LYS A 130 -0.60 25.19 -8.67
CA LYS A 130 -1.17 26.37 -8.00
C LYS A 130 -0.26 26.85 -6.88
N TYR A 131 0.31 25.92 -6.12
CA TYR A 131 1.28 26.20 -5.06
C TYR A 131 2.55 26.86 -5.60
N LEU A 132 3.09 26.37 -6.72
CA LEU A 132 4.28 26.94 -7.36
C LEU A 132 4.03 28.35 -7.91
N LYS A 133 2.81 28.61 -8.40
CA LYS A 133 2.41 29.93 -8.89
C LYS A 133 2.18 30.93 -7.76
N ASP A 134 1.57 30.49 -6.66
CA ASP A 134 1.17 31.31 -5.53
C ASP A 134 1.09 30.44 -4.26
N SER A 135 2.23 30.31 -3.59
CA SER A 135 2.38 29.45 -2.42
C SER A 135 1.54 29.94 -1.26
N ASP A 136 1.49 31.25 -1.02
CA ASP A 136 0.85 31.83 0.15
C ASP A 136 -0.66 31.64 0.08
N ARG A 137 -1.26 31.93 -1.09
CA ARG A 137 -2.69 31.71 -1.31
C ARG A 137 -3.06 30.24 -1.25
N THR A 138 -2.24 29.37 -1.84
CA THR A 138 -2.51 27.92 -1.84
C THR A 138 -2.37 27.35 -0.43
N CYS A 139 -1.34 27.75 0.32
CA CYS A 139 -1.18 27.44 1.73
C CYS A 139 -2.36 27.91 2.57
N ALA A 140 -2.84 29.14 2.36
CA ALA A 140 -3.98 29.68 3.09
C ALA A 140 -5.24 28.82 2.87
N LYS A 141 -5.52 28.45 1.60
CA LYS A 141 -6.64 27.58 1.25
C LYS A 141 -6.51 26.16 1.79
N LEU A 142 -5.30 25.58 1.74
CA LEU A 142 -5.02 24.28 2.34
C LEU A 142 -5.27 24.31 3.85
N LYS A 143 -4.78 25.34 4.56
CA LYS A 143 -4.98 25.53 6.01
C LYS A 143 -6.44 25.78 6.39
N ALA A 144 -7.20 26.44 5.52
CA ALA A 144 -8.64 26.66 5.69
C ALA A 144 -9.48 25.40 5.43
N GLY A 145 -8.92 24.38 4.77
CA GLY A 145 -9.65 23.20 4.33
C GLY A 145 -10.42 23.38 3.02
N ASP A 146 -10.23 24.51 2.32
CA ASP A 146 -10.84 24.79 1.01
C ASP A 146 -10.27 23.90 -0.11
N LEU A 147 -9.07 23.36 0.11
CA LEU A 147 -8.40 22.42 -0.77
C LEU A 147 -8.22 21.09 -0.05
N SER A 148 -8.51 20.00 -0.76
CA SER A 148 -8.48 18.65 -0.21
C SER A 148 -7.05 18.17 0.01
N LEU A 149 -6.74 17.71 1.22
CA LEU A 149 -5.48 17.01 1.52
C LEU A 149 -5.57 15.50 1.24
N ARG A 150 -6.64 15.03 0.58
CA ARG A 150 -6.86 13.60 0.31
C ARG A 150 -6.02 13.07 -0.84
N SER A 151 -5.46 13.91 -1.71
CA SER A 151 -4.61 13.41 -2.79
C SER A 151 -3.19 13.14 -2.27
N LEU A 152 -2.43 12.30 -2.96
CA LEU A 152 -1.09 11.94 -2.54
C LEU A 152 -0.19 13.19 -2.46
N PRO A 153 0.69 13.31 -1.44
CA PRO A 153 1.66 14.38 -1.36
C PRO A 153 2.59 14.37 -2.57
N SER A 154 3.05 15.55 -2.99
CA SER A 154 3.89 15.66 -4.18
C SER A 154 5.23 14.93 -4.07
N PHE A 155 5.78 14.76 -2.85
CA PHE A 155 7.01 14.00 -2.62
C PHE A 155 6.91 12.51 -2.94
N VAL A 156 5.70 11.98 -3.11
CA VAL A 156 5.48 10.58 -3.49
C VAL A 156 5.90 10.34 -4.94
N PHE A 157 5.88 11.37 -5.77
CA PHE A 157 6.15 11.26 -7.19
C PHE A 157 7.63 11.51 -7.53
N GLU A 158 8.10 10.86 -8.60
CA GLU A 158 9.44 11.04 -9.15
C GLU A 158 9.75 12.53 -9.42
N SER A 159 11.03 12.89 -9.31
CA SER A 159 11.54 14.23 -9.54
C SER A 159 12.92 14.16 -10.20
N ASN A 160 13.04 14.75 -11.40
CA ASN A 160 14.29 14.78 -12.17
C ASN A 160 15.24 15.89 -11.69
N GLY A 161 15.45 16.00 -10.38
CA GLY A 161 16.38 16.98 -9.79
C GLY A 161 15.74 18.31 -9.38
N GLU A 162 14.50 18.60 -9.74
CA GLU A 162 13.66 19.60 -9.05
C GLU A 162 12.33 18.96 -8.63
N PRO A 163 11.86 19.13 -7.38
CA PRO A 163 10.71 18.41 -6.87
C PRO A 163 9.52 18.64 -7.81
N CYS A 164 9.06 17.53 -8.40
CA CYS A 164 7.85 17.43 -9.19
C CYS A 164 7.85 18.24 -10.50
N MET A 165 9.01 18.48 -11.10
CA MET A 165 9.11 18.88 -12.49
C MET A 165 9.88 17.78 -13.23
N HIS A 166 9.17 16.90 -13.95
CA HIS A 166 9.81 16.18 -15.04
C HIS A 166 10.44 17.20 -15.99
N LEU A 167 11.55 16.84 -16.63
CA LEU A 167 12.21 17.66 -17.66
C LEU A 167 11.21 18.11 -18.77
N ASP A 168 10.12 17.36 -18.94
CA ASP A 168 9.05 17.62 -19.92
C ASP A 168 7.71 18.10 -19.30
N GLY A 169 7.66 18.42 -18.00
CA GLY A 169 6.52 19.14 -17.40
C GLY A 169 5.67 18.36 -16.39
N GLY A 170 6.20 18.15 -15.18
CA GLY A 170 5.39 17.95 -13.96
C GLY A 170 4.34 16.84 -13.95
N TYR A 171 3.46 16.89 -12.94
CA TYR A 171 2.29 16.01 -12.80
C TYR A 171 1.46 15.98 -14.09
N ASP A 172 1.46 14.83 -14.76
CA ASP A 172 0.60 14.59 -15.91
C ASP A 172 -0.81 14.25 -15.41
N LYS A 173 -1.77 15.10 -15.76
CA LYS A 173 -3.18 14.89 -15.39
C LYS A 173 -3.81 13.74 -16.15
N ASP A 174 -3.28 13.44 -17.33
CA ASP A 174 -3.77 12.37 -18.19
C ASP A 174 -3.14 11.03 -17.77
N TYR A 175 -1.98 11.06 -17.11
CA TYR A 175 -1.31 9.87 -16.57
C TYR A 175 -0.80 10.06 -15.13
N VAL A 176 -1.77 10.20 -14.22
CA VAL A 176 -1.57 10.50 -12.78
C VAL A 176 -0.68 9.49 -12.05
N ALA A 177 -0.65 8.24 -12.49
CA ALA A 177 0.08 7.17 -11.80
C ALA A 177 1.58 7.14 -12.14
N LYS A 178 2.03 7.90 -13.16
CA LYS A 178 3.44 7.92 -13.58
C LYS A 178 4.36 8.35 -12.45
N GLY A 179 5.39 7.56 -12.18
CA GLY A 179 6.40 7.86 -11.16
C GLY A 179 5.83 7.87 -9.73
N MET A 180 4.61 7.36 -9.51
CA MET A 180 4.01 7.28 -8.20
C MET A 180 4.83 6.34 -7.29
N PHE A 181 5.14 6.79 -6.08
CA PHE A 181 6.03 6.15 -5.11
C PHE A 181 7.53 6.11 -5.44
N GLU A 182 7.97 6.79 -6.50
CA GLU A 182 9.38 6.86 -6.92
C GLU A 182 10.08 8.14 -6.44
N GLY A 183 9.40 8.95 -5.62
CA GLY A 183 9.97 10.20 -5.13
C GLY A 183 11.22 10.04 -4.26
N PHE A 184 12.18 10.93 -4.43
CA PHE A 184 13.49 10.86 -3.74
C PHE A 184 13.34 10.80 -2.21
N LEU A 185 12.35 11.47 -1.64
CA LEU A 185 12.12 11.45 -0.19
C LEU A 185 11.72 10.04 0.29
N LEU A 186 10.92 9.31 -0.49
CA LEU A 186 10.53 7.93 -0.16
C LEU A 186 11.73 6.99 -0.16
N ILE A 187 12.66 7.13 -1.11
CA ILE A 187 13.91 6.36 -1.12
C ILE A 187 14.68 6.61 0.18
N ARG A 188 14.84 7.86 0.60
CA ARG A 188 15.61 8.21 1.80
C ARG A 188 14.95 7.72 3.08
N VAL A 189 13.62 7.86 3.17
CA VAL A 189 12.82 7.33 4.28
C VAL A 189 12.89 5.80 4.31
N GLY A 190 12.79 5.14 3.15
CA GLY A 190 12.95 3.70 3.00
C GLY A 190 14.34 3.21 3.44
N LYS A 191 15.41 3.83 2.95
CA LYS A 191 16.79 3.53 3.39
C LYS A 191 16.96 3.75 4.90
N HIS A 192 16.37 4.80 5.48
CA HIS A 192 16.43 5.03 6.92
C HIS A 192 15.73 3.92 7.72
N ILE A 193 14.53 3.52 7.30
CA ILE A 193 13.69 2.55 8.01
C ILE A 193 14.18 1.12 7.80
N MET A 194 14.59 0.75 6.58
CA MET A 194 14.92 -0.64 6.23
C MET A 194 16.41 -0.95 6.41
N VAL A 195 17.30 0.00 6.13
CA VAL A 195 18.75 -0.22 6.16
C VAL A 195 19.33 0.38 7.43
N ALA A 196 19.56 1.69 7.43
CA ALA A 196 20.08 2.45 8.57
C ALA A 196 19.97 3.95 8.27
N PRO A 197 19.96 4.83 9.29
CA PRO A 197 19.99 6.28 9.09
C PRO A 197 21.13 6.76 8.19
N LYS A 198 22.32 6.15 8.31
CA LYS A 198 23.50 6.50 7.49
C LYS A 198 23.33 6.18 6.00
N ALA A 199 22.47 5.22 5.65
CA ALA A 199 22.24 4.81 4.27
C ALA A 199 21.40 5.84 3.50
N ALA A 200 20.54 6.59 4.19
CA ALA A 200 19.56 7.45 3.55
C ALA A 200 20.14 8.61 2.74
N LEU A 201 21.36 9.05 3.02
CA LEU A 201 22.02 10.13 2.28
C LEU A 201 23.00 9.63 1.22
N LYS A 202 23.14 8.31 1.07
CA LYS A 202 23.96 7.70 0.02
C LYS A 202 23.11 7.53 -1.23
N ASP A 203 23.68 7.85 -2.38
CA ASP A 203 23.02 7.61 -3.66
C ASP A 203 22.95 6.11 -3.92
N ASP A 204 24.09 5.44 -3.75
CA ASP A 204 24.17 3.99 -3.86
C ASP A 204 23.48 3.26 -2.70
N PRO A 205 22.89 2.08 -2.95
CA PRO A 205 22.47 1.14 -1.92
C PRO A 205 23.65 0.74 -1.04
N LEU A 206 23.39 0.52 0.25
CA LEU A 206 24.39 -0.05 1.16
C LEU A 206 24.03 -1.51 1.46
N PRO A 207 25.03 -2.39 1.62
CA PRO A 207 24.78 -3.75 2.05
C PRO A 207 24.12 -3.75 3.43
N LEU A 208 23.18 -4.68 3.62
CA LEU A 208 22.52 -4.87 4.89
C LEU A 208 23.51 -5.50 5.89
N SER A 209 23.71 -4.83 7.03
CA SER A 209 24.38 -5.42 8.19
C SER A 209 23.37 -6.19 9.06
N CYS A 210 23.83 -7.11 9.92
CA CYS A 210 22.98 -7.82 10.90
C CYS A 210 22.16 -6.92 11.85
N ARG A 211 22.48 -5.61 11.90
CA ARG A 211 21.75 -4.60 12.68
C ARG A 211 20.73 -3.81 11.86
N SER A 212 20.63 -4.08 10.57
CA SER A 212 19.69 -3.40 9.69
C SER A 212 18.28 -3.82 10.05
N LYS A 213 17.37 -2.86 10.15
CA LYS A 213 15.99 -3.11 10.57
C LYS A 213 15.27 -4.08 9.65
N GLY A 214 15.52 -4.02 8.34
CA GLY A 214 14.97 -4.96 7.36
C GLY A 214 15.34 -6.41 7.66
N LEU A 215 16.58 -6.68 8.11
CA LEU A 215 16.97 -8.02 8.55
C LEU A 215 16.34 -8.40 9.90
N ILE A 216 16.34 -7.47 10.87
CA ILE A 216 15.77 -7.73 12.20
C ILE A 216 14.28 -8.02 12.11
N MET A 217 13.56 -7.39 11.18
CA MET A 217 12.13 -7.55 10.96
C MET A 217 11.80 -8.64 9.93
N ASP A 218 12.79 -9.39 9.44
CA ASP A 218 12.63 -10.40 8.40
C ASP A 218 11.86 -9.87 7.17
N THR A 219 12.26 -8.68 6.74
CA THR A 219 11.64 -7.93 5.66
C THR A 219 12.71 -7.58 4.62
N PRO A 220 13.14 -8.58 3.82
CA PRO A 220 14.27 -8.43 2.90
C PRO A 220 13.93 -7.63 1.63
N CYS A 221 12.68 -7.19 1.46
CA CYS A 221 12.25 -6.42 0.30
C CYS A 221 11.15 -5.41 0.66
N ILE A 222 10.95 -4.43 -0.21
CA ILE A 222 9.77 -3.57 -0.20
C ILE A 222 8.60 -4.37 -0.80
N ILE A 223 7.47 -4.37 -0.08
CA ILE A 223 6.17 -4.89 -0.54
C ILE A 223 5.17 -3.73 -0.61
N ALA A 224 4.01 -3.95 -1.23
CA ALA A 224 3.01 -2.91 -1.47
C ALA A 224 2.59 -2.16 -0.19
N GLU A 225 2.45 -2.90 0.93
CA GLU A 225 2.07 -2.36 2.23
C GLU A 225 3.09 -1.36 2.82
N HIS A 226 4.35 -1.42 2.37
CA HIS A 226 5.35 -0.44 2.78
C HIS A 226 5.14 0.92 2.11
N LEU A 227 4.56 1.00 0.91
CA LEU A 227 4.41 2.27 0.19
C LEU A 227 3.57 3.30 0.97
N PRO A 228 2.38 2.94 1.51
CA PRO A 228 1.65 3.80 2.43
C PRO A 228 2.43 4.12 3.71
N TYR A 229 3.15 3.15 4.27
CA TYR A 229 3.91 3.32 5.52
C TYR A 229 5.03 4.35 5.36
N LEU A 230 5.86 4.23 4.31
CA LEU A 230 6.93 5.16 4.00
C LEU A 230 6.38 6.56 3.69
N THR A 231 5.24 6.63 3.00
CA THR A 231 4.55 7.91 2.73
C THR A 231 4.10 8.58 4.03
N LEU A 232 3.48 7.84 4.95
CA LEU A 232 3.09 8.40 6.25
C LEU A 232 4.30 8.77 7.11
N ALA A 233 5.39 8.01 7.05
CA ALA A 233 6.62 8.34 7.75
C ALA A 233 7.21 9.68 7.23
N GLY A 234 7.32 9.84 5.91
CA GLY A 234 7.78 11.08 5.29
C GLY A 234 6.86 12.27 5.60
N ARG A 235 5.54 12.09 5.48
CA ARG A 235 4.56 13.12 5.83
C ARG A 235 4.65 13.49 7.31
N SER A 236 4.66 12.50 8.21
CA SER A 236 4.77 12.71 9.65
C SER A 236 6.08 13.38 10.03
N ALA A 237 7.16 13.13 9.30
CA ALA A 237 8.44 13.78 9.54
C ALA A 237 8.41 15.27 9.19
N MET A 238 7.65 15.66 8.15
CA MET A 238 7.51 17.06 7.74
C MET A 238 6.34 17.79 8.43
N SER A 239 5.39 17.05 9.03
CA SER A 239 4.24 17.59 9.76
C SER A 239 4.50 17.60 11.28
N THR A 240 4.16 18.69 11.96
CA THR A 240 4.54 18.85 13.38
C THR A 240 3.39 18.77 14.37
N GLN A 241 2.16 19.00 13.95
CA GLN A 241 0.90 18.79 14.66
C GLN A 241 -0.19 19.32 13.74
N GLN A 242 -1.43 18.83 13.91
CA GLN A 242 -2.61 19.18 13.11
C GLN A 242 -2.54 20.62 12.57
N TRP A 243 -2.16 20.78 11.29
CA TRP A 243 -2.20 22.03 10.55
C TRP A 243 -3.58 22.66 10.61
N GLY A 244 -3.81 23.49 11.63
CA GLY A 244 -5.16 23.94 11.96
C GLY A 244 -6.07 22.78 12.37
N ALA A 245 -7.03 23.06 13.25
CA ALA A 245 -8.05 22.06 13.61
C ALA A 245 -8.91 21.61 12.40
N ILE A 246 -8.94 22.41 11.33
CA ILE A 246 -9.82 22.20 10.17
C ILE A 246 -9.13 21.37 9.08
N ALA A 247 -7.91 21.75 8.65
CA ALA A 247 -7.27 21.08 7.52
C ALA A 247 -6.65 19.74 7.87
N ASP A 248 -5.92 19.66 8.98
CA ASP A 248 -5.24 18.43 9.40
C ASP A 248 -5.77 17.92 10.75
N GLY A 249 -6.63 18.69 11.44
CA GLY A 249 -7.34 18.22 12.64
C GLY A 249 -8.27 17.04 12.38
N GLY A 250 -8.73 16.89 11.13
CA GLY A 250 -9.45 15.71 10.64
C GLY A 250 -8.54 14.60 10.09
N TYR A 251 -7.22 14.77 10.06
CA TYR A 251 -6.30 13.79 9.48
C TYR A 251 -6.14 12.58 10.41
N VAL A 252 -6.84 11.51 10.08
CA VAL A 252 -6.77 10.24 10.80
C VAL A 252 -5.76 9.33 10.09
N TRP A 253 -4.56 9.21 10.65
CA TRP A 253 -3.44 8.41 10.10
C TRP A 253 -3.86 7.00 9.66
N GLU A 254 -4.67 6.32 10.47
CA GLU A 254 -5.18 4.99 10.15
C GLU A 254 -6.11 4.99 8.94
N LYS A 255 -7.00 5.98 8.82
CA LYS A 255 -7.89 6.10 7.65
C LYS A 255 -7.08 6.38 6.39
N GLU A 256 -6.06 7.22 6.49
CA GLU A 256 -5.21 7.52 5.34
C GLU A 256 -4.37 6.31 4.93
N TYR A 257 -3.76 5.61 5.89
CA TYR A 257 -3.05 4.36 5.62
C TYR A 257 -3.94 3.38 4.86
N ASN A 258 -5.17 3.15 5.34
CA ASN A 258 -6.12 2.24 4.70
C ASN A 258 -6.59 2.72 3.32
N ARG A 259 -6.72 4.04 3.13
CA ARG A 259 -7.05 4.63 1.83
C ARG A 259 -5.94 4.38 0.81
N MET A 260 -4.69 4.67 1.18
CA MET A 260 -3.54 4.39 0.32
C MET A 260 -3.35 2.87 0.13
N LEU A 261 -3.61 2.07 1.15
CA LEU A 261 -3.56 0.61 1.04
C LEU A 261 -4.59 0.09 0.03
N THR A 262 -5.77 0.70 -0.02
CA THR A 262 -6.79 0.35 -1.02
C THR A 262 -6.30 0.69 -2.43
N LEU A 263 -5.62 1.83 -2.60
CA LEU A 263 -5.03 2.25 -3.87
C LEU A 263 -3.90 1.31 -4.33
N VAL A 264 -2.98 0.93 -3.44
CA VAL A 264 -1.84 0.06 -3.82
C VAL A 264 -2.24 -1.40 -4.03
N LEU A 265 -3.43 -1.80 -3.57
CA LEU A 265 -4.00 -3.13 -3.78
C LEU A 265 -5.08 -3.15 -4.88
N ASP A 266 -5.30 -2.02 -5.56
CA ASP A 266 -6.24 -1.92 -6.66
C ASP A 266 -5.61 -2.53 -7.92
N PRO A 267 -6.24 -3.54 -8.55
CA PRO A 267 -5.75 -4.13 -9.80
C PRO A 267 -5.56 -3.12 -10.94
N LEU A 268 -6.27 -1.98 -10.91
CA LEU A 268 -6.11 -0.91 -11.90
C LEU A 268 -4.73 -0.23 -11.87
N HIS A 269 -3.99 -0.41 -10.78
CA HIS A 269 -2.66 0.19 -10.58
C HIS A 269 -1.57 -0.87 -10.39
N GLU A 270 -1.85 -2.14 -10.71
CA GLU A 270 -0.93 -3.25 -10.44
C GLU A 270 0.44 -3.05 -11.11
N GLU A 271 0.46 -2.59 -12.36
CA GLU A 271 1.70 -2.35 -13.11
C GLU A 271 2.53 -1.21 -12.51
N GLU A 272 1.90 -0.06 -12.21
CA GLU A 272 2.61 1.07 -11.61
C GLU A 272 3.13 0.75 -10.20
N ILE A 273 2.37 -0.01 -9.42
CA ILE A 273 2.82 -0.47 -8.10
C ILE A 273 3.96 -1.49 -8.24
N ALA A 274 3.90 -2.43 -9.18
CA ALA A 274 5.00 -3.36 -9.44
C ALA A 274 6.28 -2.63 -9.85
N ASN A 275 6.18 -1.62 -10.72
CA ASN A 275 7.29 -0.77 -11.13
C ASN A 275 7.88 0.01 -9.94
N ALA A 276 7.03 0.62 -9.11
CA ALA A 276 7.48 1.32 -7.92
C ALA A 276 8.18 0.39 -6.91
N LEU A 277 7.68 -0.83 -6.72
CA LEU A 277 8.31 -1.83 -5.87
C LEU A 277 9.67 -2.27 -6.41
N HIS A 278 9.77 -2.53 -7.72
CA HIS A 278 11.04 -2.83 -8.39
C HIS A 278 12.04 -1.67 -8.19
N TYR A 279 11.62 -0.45 -8.48
CA TYR A 279 12.43 0.75 -8.36
C TYR A 279 12.93 0.97 -6.93
N LEU A 280 12.05 0.89 -5.93
CA LEU A 280 12.43 1.08 -4.53
C LEU A 280 13.34 -0.04 -4.03
N ASN A 281 13.10 -1.30 -4.42
CA ASN A 281 13.99 -2.40 -4.05
C ASN A 281 15.39 -2.20 -4.62
N LEU A 282 15.49 -1.80 -5.90
CA LEU A 282 16.76 -1.45 -6.53
C LEU A 282 17.46 -0.30 -5.81
N LYS A 283 16.74 0.79 -5.49
CA LYS A 283 17.33 1.97 -4.83
C LYS A 283 17.69 1.75 -3.38
N ILE A 284 16.94 0.93 -2.63
CA ILE A 284 17.14 0.73 -1.19
C ILE A 284 18.11 -0.42 -0.92
N PHE A 285 17.96 -1.55 -1.61
CA PHE A 285 18.70 -2.79 -1.37
C PHE A 285 19.73 -3.11 -2.45
N GLY A 286 19.70 -2.43 -3.60
CA GLY A 286 20.62 -2.67 -4.70
C GLY A 286 20.24 -3.81 -5.62
N HIS A 287 19.05 -4.38 -5.45
CA HIS A 287 18.56 -5.44 -6.32
C HIS A 287 17.02 -5.42 -6.39
N GLU A 288 16.48 -5.71 -7.58
CA GLU A 288 15.06 -5.59 -7.92
C GLU A 288 14.12 -6.42 -7.03
N LYS A 289 14.58 -7.58 -6.57
CA LYS A 289 13.82 -8.51 -5.73
C LYS A 289 14.01 -8.25 -4.22
N GLY A 290 14.65 -7.14 -3.88
CA GLY A 290 15.13 -6.85 -2.53
C GLY A 290 16.52 -7.43 -2.29
N MET A 291 16.85 -7.69 -1.03
CA MET A 291 18.14 -8.22 -0.60
C MET A 291 18.45 -9.56 -1.28
N VAL A 292 19.64 -9.64 -1.88
CA VAL A 292 20.27 -10.89 -2.28
C VAL A 292 21.39 -11.15 -1.29
N ASN A 293 21.33 -12.28 -0.59
CA ASN A 293 22.47 -12.79 0.14
C ASN A 293 23.42 -13.38 -0.90
N ASP A 294 24.31 -12.56 -1.46
CA ASP A 294 25.48 -13.07 -2.18
C ASP A 294 26.40 -13.73 -1.14
N SER A 295 26.03 -14.93 -0.69
CA SER A 295 26.89 -15.83 0.06
C SER A 295 27.78 -16.65 -0.89
N SER A 296 27.77 -16.34 -2.19
CA SER A 296 28.76 -16.83 -3.16
C SER A 296 29.97 -15.89 -3.17
N ASP A 297 30.61 -15.75 -2.01
CA ASP A 297 32.05 -15.52 -2.02
C ASP A 297 32.66 -16.87 -2.43
N ASP A 298 32.85 -17.06 -3.73
CA ASP A 298 33.62 -18.14 -4.37
C ASP A 298 35.12 -18.01 -4.01
N ASN A 299 35.43 -17.91 -2.72
CA ASN A 299 36.77 -18.13 -2.22
C ASN A 299 36.80 -19.55 -1.65
N ASN A 300 37.31 -20.46 -2.48
CA ASN A 300 37.95 -21.70 -2.09
C ASN A 300 38.68 -21.51 -0.75
N ASP A 301 38.11 -22.02 0.33
CA ASP A 301 38.84 -22.89 1.24
C ASP A 301 37.85 -23.69 2.08
N SER A 302 38.08 -25.00 2.05
CA SER A 302 37.38 -26.03 2.80
C SER A 302 37.30 -25.69 4.28
N ASP A 303 36.09 -25.56 4.82
CA ASP A 303 35.77 -26.05 6.16
C ASP A 303 34.26 -26.18 6.34
N GLU A 304 33.81 -27.44 6.39
CA GLU A 304 32.48 -27.88 6.79
C GLU A 304 32.05 -27.25 8.13
N LYS A 305 31.19 -26.22 8.09
CA LYS A 305 30.37 -25.84 9.24
C LYS A 305 28.92 -25.59 8.84
N ASN A 306 28.13 -26.66 9.00
CA ASN A 306 26.70 -26.70 9.32
C ASN A 306 25.89 -25.43 9.03
N ASN A 307 25.43 -25.36 7.79
CA ASN A 307 24.54 -24.33 7.27
C ASN A 307 23.11 -24.48 7.86
N LYS A 308 22.81 -23.68 8.89
CA LYS A 308 21.45 -23.48 9.42
C LYS A 308 20.65 -22.42 8.62
N ASP A 309 21.23 -21.80 7.59
CA ASP A 309 20.60 -20.73 6.80
C ASP A 309 19.80 -21.26 5.58
N SER A 310 19.82 -22.57 5.33
CA SER A 310 19.04 -23.22 4.26
C SER A 310 17.52 -23.21 4.53
N PHE A 311 17.09 -23.17 5.79
CA PHE A 311 15.66 -23.28 6.14
C PHE A 311 14.84 -22.06 5.71
N TYR A 312 15.37 -20.85 5.87
CA TYR A 312 14.64 -19.62 5.57
C TYR A 312 14.54 -19.34 4.06
N ILE A 313 15.59 -19.68 3.30
CA ILE A 313 15.57 -19.64 1.83
C ILE A 313 14.49 -20.60 1.31
N TRP A 314 14.45 -21.83 1.84
CA TRP A 314 13.43 -22.83 1.47
C TRP A 314 12.01 -22.39 1.82
N LEU A 315 11.80 -21.78 2.99
CA LEU A 315 10.48 -21.27 3.40
C LEU A 315 9.99 -20.13 2.48
N TRP A 316 10.91 -19.27 2.05
CA TRP A 316 10.62 -18.14 1.17
C TRP A 316 10.31 -18.59 -0.27
N GLU A 317 11.07 -19.54 -0.81
CA GLU A 317 10.79 -20.17 -2.10
C GLU A 317 9.42 -20.86 -2.09
N GLN A 318 9.06 -21.53 -0.99
CA GLN A 318 7.77 -22.19 -0.86
C GLN A 318 6.61 -21.18 -0.76
N ALA A 319 6.81 -20.02 -0.15
CA ALA A 319 5.82 -18.94 -0.11
C ALA A 319 5.60 -18.32 -1.50
N LYS A 320 6.68 -18.09 -2.26
CA LYS A 320 6.61 -17.63 -3.66
C LYS A 320 5.89 -18.62 -4.56
N ALA A 321 6.21 -19.91 -4.46
CA ALA A 321 5.56 -20.95 -5.25
C ALA A 321 4.05 -21.03 -4.96
N LYS A 322 3.63 -20.84 -3.70
CA LYS A 322 2.21 -20.78 -3.33
C LYS A 322 1.51 -19.55 -3.88
N GLN A 323 2.18 -18.40 -3.91
CA GLN A 323 1.62 -17.17 -4.46
C GLN A 323 1.41 -17.29 -5.98
N ALA A 324 2.42 -17.77 -6.71
CA ALA A 324 2.32 -18.01 -8.15
C ALA A 324 1.24 -19.07 -8.50
N ALA A 325 1.09 -20.11 -7.68
CA ALA A 325 0.02 -21.10 -7.85
C ALA A 325 -1.37 -20.52 -7.57
N CYS A 326 -1.50 -19.61 -6.62
CA CYS A 326 -2.75 -18.89 -6.34
C CYS A 326 -3.15 -17.94 -7.49
N GLU A 327 -2.17 -17.24 -8.06
CA GLU A 327 -2.36 -16.36 -9.23
C GLU A 327 -2.80 -17.17 -10.45
N TRP A 328 -2.11 -18.28 -10.76
CA TRP A 328 -2.51 -19.19 -11.84
C TRP A 328 -3.92 -19.76 -11.66
N ALA A 329 -4.29 -20.13 -10.42
CA ALA A 329 -5.63 -20.61 -10.12
C ALA A 329 -6.70 -19.52 -10.29
N GLN A 330 -6.39 -18.26 -10.00
CA GLN A 330 -7.29 -17.13 -10.25
C GLN A 330 -7.46 -16.85 -11.74
N THR A 331 -6.37 -16.87 -12.52
CA THR A 331 -6.42 -16.70 -13.98
C THR A 331 -7.24 -17.79 -14.65
N LYS A 332 -7.11 -19.04 -14.19
CA LYS A 332 -7.91 -20.18 -14.69
C LYS A 332 -9.39 -20.06 -14.31
N LEU A 333 -9.70 -19.54 -13.13
CA LEU A 333 -11.07 -19.26 -12.69
C LEU A 333 -11.70 -18.14 -13.52
N TRP A 334 -10.94 -17.11 -13.87
CA TRP A 334 -11.41 -16.00 -14.71
C TRP A 334 -11.70 -16.45 -16.14
N ALA A 335 -10.83 -17.27 -16.73
CA ALA A 335 -11.08 -17.89 -18.04
C ALA A 335 -12.39 -18.71 -18.03
N HIS A 336 -12.59 -19.54 -17.01
CA HIS A 336 -13.80 -20.35 -16.89
C HIS A 336 -15.07 -19.52 -16.62
N THR A 337 -14.95 -18.40 -15.90
CA THR A 337 -16.11 -17.53 -15.62
C THR A 337 -16.49 -16.73 -16.85
N ALA A 338 -15.52 -16.25 -17.63
CA ALA A 338 -15.74 -15.57 -18.90
C ALA A 338 -16.50 -16.44 -19.90
N ASP A 339 -16.12 -17.72 -20.03
CA ASP A 339 -16.80 -18.70 -20.89
C ASP A 339 -18.26 -18.95 -20.47
N ILE A 340 -18.55 -18.98 -19.16
CA ILE A 340 -19.93 -19.13 -18.65
C ILE A 340 -20.78 -17.90 -18.96
N THR A 341 -20.24 -16.68 -18.80
CA THR A 341 -20.97 -15.45 -19.13
C THR A 341 -21.29 -15.35 -20.62
N LEU A 342 -20.35 -15.71 -21.50
CA LEU A 342 -20.60 -15.72 -22.95
C LEU A 342 -21.70 -16.72 -23.34
N GLN A 343 -21.75 -17.87 -22.67
CA GLN A 343 -22.81 -18.86 -22.90
C GLN A 343 -24.18 -18.36 -22.40
N ALA A 344 -24.22 -17.72 -21.22
CA ALA A 344 -25.46 -17.17 -20.66
C ALA A 344 -26.02 -16.02 -21.50
N ASP A 345 -25.16 -15.16 -22.06
CA ASP A 345 -25.58 -14.06 -22.94
C ASP A 345 -26.12 -14.58 -24.28
N ALA A 346 -25.54 -15.67 -24.81
CA ALA A 346 -26.07 -16.35 -26.00
C ALA A 346 -27.43 -17.00 -25.74
N ASP A 347 -27.61 -17.63 -24.57
CA ASP A 347 -28.88 -18.25 -24.18
C ASP A 347 -29.97 -17.19 -23.90
N HIS A 348 -29.61 -16.05 -23.30
CA HIS A 348 -30.53 -14.92 -23.08
C HIS A 348 -30.99 -14.25 -24.38
N ALA A 349 -30.11 -14.13 -25.38
CA ALA A 349 -30.47 -13.63 -26.71
C ALA A 349 -31.49 -14.55 -27.40
N ALA A 350 -31.27 -15.87 -27.34
CA ALA A 350 -32.18 -16.86 -27.91
C ALA A 350 -33.57 -16.86 -27.25
N VAL A 351 -33.63 -16.64 -25.94
CA VAL A 351 -34.91 -16.52 -25.20
C VAL A 351 -35.64 -15.22 -25.54
N GLY A 352 -34.91 -14.12 -25.74
CA GLY A 352 -35.48 -12.84 -26.17
C GLY A 352 -36.13 -12.91 -27.56
N ASP A 353 -35.48 -13.61 -28.50
CA ASP A 353 -36.00 -13.80 -29.85
C ASP A 353 -37.26 -14.67 -29.88
N LEU A 354 -37.32 -15.72 -29.05
CA LEU A 354 -38.51 -16.56 -28.88
C LEU A 354 -39.69 -15.80 -28.26
N LEU A 355 -39.42 -14.91 -27.29
CA LEU A 355 -40.45 -14.09 -26.65
C LEU A 355 -41.04 -13.05 -27.62
N ASN A 356 -40.19 -12.42 -28.43
CA ASN A 356 -40.63 -11.45 -29.44
C ASN A 356 -41.43 -12.10 -30.57
N ALA A 357 -41.07 -13.33 -30.97
CA ALA A 357 -41.85 -14.09 -31.94
C ALA A 357 -43.26 -14.41 -31.42
N ALA A 358 -43.38 -14.83 -30.15
CA ALA A 358 -44.65 -15.15 -29.52
C ALA A 358 -45.56 -13.91 -29.33
N ILE A 359 -44.98 -12.74 -29.03
CA ILE A 359 -45.75 -11.50 -28.86
C ILE A 359 -46.33 -11.03 -30.21
N ASN A 360 -45.57 -11.11 -31.30
CA ASN A 360 -46.03 -10.72 -32.62
C ASN A 360 -47.15 -11.62 -33.17
N GLU A 361 -47.20 -12.89 -32.75
CA GLU A 361 -48.26 -13.84 -33.14
C GLU A 361 -49.59 -13.53 -32.43
N VAL A 362 -49.55 -12.94 -31.23
CA VAL A 362 -50.72 -12.58 -30.43
C VAL A 362 -51.33 -11.24 -30.85
N THR A 363 -50.52 -10.27 -31.29
CA THR A 363 -51.00 -8.93 -31.65
C THR A 363 -51.51 -8.79 -33.08
N GLY A 364 -51.41 -9.83 -33.91
CA GLY A 364 -51.77 -9.79 -35.33
C GLY A 364 -53.24 -10.00 -35.69
N ASN A 365 -54.15 -10.16 -34.72
CA ASN A 365 -55.51 -10.68 -34.99
C ASN A 365 -56.71 -9.79 -34.58
N GLU A 366 -56.51 -8.51 -34.30
CA GLU A 366 -57.63 -7.59 -34.04
C GLU A 366 -57.60 -6.36 -34.96
N GLU A 367 -58.07 -6.53 -36.19
CA GLU A 367 -58.61 -5.43 -36.99
C GLU A 367 -59.64 -5.97 -37.98
N THR A 368 -60.93 -5.71 -37.72
CA THR A 368 -62.01 -5.32 -38.67
C THR A 368 -63.39 -5.75 -38.18
N ALA A 369 -64.13 -4.82 -37.57
CA ALA A 369 -65.59 -4.78 -37.65
C ALA A 369 -66.10 -3.44 -37.10
N THR A 370 -66.15 -2.41 -37.95
CA THR A 370 -66.97 -1.22 -37.71
C THR A 370 -68.21 -1.27 -38.59
N HIS A 371 -69.34 -1.21 -37.91
CA HIS A 371 -70.73 -1.08 -38.36
C HIS A 371 -70.97 -0.11 -39.53
N GLU A 372 -71.76 -0.57 -40.51
CA GLU A 372 -72.63 0.29 -41.33
C GLU A 372 -74.03 0.33 -40.71
N VAL A 373 -74.58 1.55 -40.66
CA VAL A 373 -75.99 1.85 -40.39
C VAL A 373 -76.53 2.53 -41.63
N SER A 374 -77.45 1.89 -42.35
CA SER A 374 -78.71 2.49 -42.82
C SER A 374 -79.64 1.44 -43.44
#